data_AF-A0A525W7B7-F1
#
_entry.id   AF-A0A525W7B7-F1
#
_cell.length_a   1.000
_cell.length_b   1.000
_cell.length_c   1.000
_cell.angle_alpha   90.00
_cell.angle_beta   90.00
_cell.angle_gamma   90.00
#
_symmetry.space_group_name_H-M   'P 1'
#
loop_
_entity.id
_entity.type
_entity.pdbx_description
1 polymer ?
#
loop_
_entity_poly.entity_id
_entity_poly.type
_entity_poly.pdbx_seq_one_letter_code
_entity_poly.pdbx_strand_id
1 'polypeptide(L)'
;MFHVLRFTFHEAAMTTDELTQLLVQQPIAVLHKLSRGRVHRHFRAGKRRLIELLLQHSSQNLAGLESDLQALISERHTQPPVAPTPARPTAPRQAAPPPSRRPHRAHEPESTDPGVSLAAWLEGLGVPGPQPFVPDPWQEEALAGLAETDVVVSVPTGSGKTYVAVEAARRAMEENRTVIYTSPLKALSNTKFTEFSKIFGSDRVGILTGDRQDNSQAPILIMTTEILRNLLYDAASGEIDVRLDTLGL
;
A
#
# COMPACT_ATOMS: atom_id res chain seq x y z
N MET A 1 55.42 13.77 -12.45
CA MET A 1 54.90 14.11 -13.78
C MET A 1 53.56 13.39 -13.93
N PHE A 2 52.49 13.97 -13.38
CA PHE A 2 51.14 13.42 -13.47
C PHE A 2 50.47 14.04 -14.71
N HIS A 3 50.19 13.23 -15.72
CA HIS A 3 49.39 13.65 -16.85
C HIS A 3 47.92 13.67 -16.45
N VAL A 4 47.42 14.88 -16.21
CA VAL A 4 46.00 15.19 -16.17
C VAL A 4 45.48 15.06 -17.60
N LEU A 5 44.90 13.90 -17.92
CA LEU A 5 44.03 13.74 -19.07
C LEU A 5 42.76 14.56 -18.79
N ARG A 6 42.79 15.82 -19.21
CA ARG A 6 41.60 16.64 -19.43
C ARG A 6 40.80 15.94 -20.53
N PHE A 7 39.88 15.07 -20.13
CA PHE A 7 38.76 14.69 -20.99
C PHE A 7 37.91 15.95 -21.17
N THR A 8 38.14 16.65 -22.28
CA THR A 8 37.14 17.54 -22.84
C THR A 8 35.98 16.67 -23.28
N PHE A 9 35.00 16.47 -22.38
CA PHE A 9 33.67 16.05 -22.81
C PHE A 9 33.12 17.17 -23.70
N HIS A 10 33.12 16.93 -25.01
CA HIS A 10 32.05 17.46 -25.83
C HIS A 10 30.80 16.78 -25.27
N GLU A 11 30.05 17.51 -24.44
CA GLU A 11 28.75 17.09 -23.92
C GLU A 11 27.81 17.05 -25.12
N ALA A 12 27.79 15.91 -25.81
CA ALA A 12 26.82 15.67 -26.86
C ALA A 12 25.45 15.66 -26.19
N ALA A 13 24.59 16.63 -26.57
CA ALA A 13 23.25 16.71 -26.04
C ALA A 13 22.55 15.36 -26.23
N MET A 14 22.07 14.77 -25.13
CA MET A 14 21.41 13.47 -25.13
C MET A 14 20.25 13.47 -26.12
N THR A 15 20.19 12.44 -26.96
CA THR A 15 19.13 12.32 -27.97
C THR A 15 17.80 11.93 -27.33
N THR A 16 16.68 12.23 -28.00
CA THR A 16 15.34 11.86 -27.53
C THR A 16 15.19 10.33 -27.36
N ASP A 17 15.86 9.54 -28.19
CA ASP A 17 15.84 8.07 -28.11
C ASP A 17 16.60 7.55 -26.89
N GLU A 18 17.78 8.12 -26.59
CA GLU A 18 18.55 7.81 -25.38
C GLU A 18 17.78 8.19 -24.11
N LEU A 19 17.14 9.37 -24.11
CA LEU A 19 16.27 9.81 -23.02
C LEU A 19 15.12 8.83 -22.80
N THR A 20 14.49 8.39 -23.89
CA THR A 20 13.37 7.44 -23.83
C THR A 20 13.80 6.13 -23.19
N GLN A 21 14.95 5.58 -23.60
CA GLN A 21 15.47 4.35 -22.99
C GLN A 21 15.77 4.52 -21.50
N LEU A 22 16.35 5.65 -21.10
CA LEU A 22 16.64 5.92 -19.69
C LEU A 22 15.36 6.03 -18.85
N LEU A 23 14.33 6.72 -19.35
CA LEU A 23 13.05 6.87 -18.67
C LEU A 23 12.32 5.52 -18.53
N VAL A 24 12.40 4.64 -19.54
CA VAL A 24 11.83 3.28 -19.49
C VAL A 24 12.48 2.45 -18.39
N GLN A 25 13.76 2.63 -18.11
CA GLN A 25 14.47 1.90 -17.06
C GLN A 25 14.18 2.44 -15.64
N GLN A 26 13.51 3.58 -15.50
CA GLN A 26 13.22 4.13 -14.18
C GLN A 26 11.98 3.52 -13.51
N PRO A 27 12.00 3.39 -12.17
CA PRO A 27 10.79 3.12 -11.39
C PRO A 27 9.73 4.22 -11.59
N ILE A 28 8.45 3.84 -11.55
CA ILE A 28 7.34 4.77 -11.79
C ILE A 28 7.34 5.97 -10.82
N ALA A 29 7.77 5.76 -9.57
CA ALA A 29 7.91 6.83 -8.57
C ALA A 29 8.88 7.95 -9.01
N VAL A 30 9.95 7.61 -9.73
CA VAL A 30 10.92 8.59 -10.27
C VAL A 30 10.28 9.39 -11.39
N LEU A 31 9.50 8.75 -12.25
CA LEU A 31 8.78 9.42 -13.34
C LEU A 31 7.75 10.40 -12.79
N HIS A 32 7.00 10.04 -11.74
CA HIS A 32 6.10 10.99 -11.09
C HIS A 32 6.84 12.16 -10.45
N LYS A 33 8.01 11.93 -9.82
CA LYS A 33 8.85 13.02 -9.29
C LYS A 33 9.26 13.98 -10.41
N LEU A 34 9.71 13.45 -11.55
CA LEU A 34 10.06 14.24 -12.73
C LEU A 34 8.87 15.02 -13.29
N SER A 35 7.69 14.41 -13.28
CA SER A 35 6.46 15.02 -13.80
C SER A 35 5.85 16.10 -12.89
N ARG A 36 6.30 16.24 -11.63
CA ARG A 36 5.82 17.32 -10.75
C ARG A 36 6.15 18.68 -11.34
N GLY A 37 5.16 19.57 -11.39
CA GLY A 37 5.32 20.92 -11.94
C GLY A 37 5.40 20.98 -13.48
N ARG A 38 5.54 19.84 -14.16
CA ARG A 38 5.61 19.75 -15.63
C ARG A 38 4.31 19.22 -16.23
N VAL A 39 3.71 18.23 -15.59
CA VAL A 39 2.56 17.51 -16.12
C VAL A 39 1.40 17.58 -15.13
N HIS A 40 0.28 18.14 -15.59
CA HIS A 40 -0.95 18.21 -14.81
C HIS A 40 -1.52 16.80 -14.59
N ARG A 41 -2.06 16.52 -13.39
CA ARG A 41 -2.63 15.20 -13.01
C ARG A 41 -1.66 14.01 -13.21
N HIS A 42 -0.34 14.24 -13.18
CA HIS A 42 0.65 13.16 -13.33
C HIS A 42 0.46 12.00 -12.33
N PHE A 43 -0.07 12.26 -11.14
CA PHE A 43 -0.41 11.23 -10.13
C PHE A 43 -1.55 10.27 -10.54
N ARG A 44 -2.19 10.48 -11.69
CA ARG A 44 -3.17 9.53 -12.26
C ARG A 44 -2.63 8.80 -13.49
N ALA A 45 -1.44 9.18 -13.97
CA ALA A 45 -0.89 8.67 -15.21
C ALA A 45 0.04 7.48 -14.94
N GLY A 46 -0.15 6.37 -15.67
CA GLY A 46 0.76 5.23 -15.64
C GLY A 46 2.12 5.51 -16.26
N LYS A 47 3.08 4.60 -16.05
CA LYS A 47 4.49 4.74 -16.47
C LYS A 47 4.66 5.20 -17.92
N ARG A 48 4.02 4.54 -18.89
CA ARG A 48 4.18 4.87 -20.32
C ARG A 48 3.63 6.26 -20.66
N ARG A 49 2.48 6.62 -20.08
CA ARG A 49 1.86 7.94 -20.27
C ARG A 49 2.69 9.05 -19.64
N LEU A 50 3.32 8.82 -18.49
CA LEU A 50 4.29 9.75 -17.93
C LEU A 50 5.47 9.95 -18.87
N ILE A 51 6.04 8.87 -19.42
CA ILE A 51 7.15 8.94 -20.37
C ILE A 51 6.73 9.75 -21.60
N GLU A 52 5.57 9.46 -22.20
CA GLU A 52 5.04 10.24 -23.33
C GLU A 52 4.85 11.72 -22.98
N LEU A 53 4.23 12.03 -21.84
CA LEU A 53 3.96 13.41 -21.43
C LEU A 53 5.25 14.17 -21.10
N LEU A 54 6.24 13.48 -20.51
CA LEU A 54 7.56 14.03 -20.24
C LEU A 54 8.32 14.28 -21.54
N LEU A 55 8.26 13.37 -22.51
CA LEU A 55 8.87 13.53 -23.83
C LEU A 55 8.19 14.64 -24.66
N GLN A 56 6.86 14.76 -24.55
CA GLN A 56 6.10 15.85 -25.17
C GLN A 56 6.49 17.20 -24.58
N HIS A 57 6.62 17.29 -23.24
CA HIS A 57 7.08 18.51 -22.57
C HIS A 57 8.58 18.80 -22.79
N SER A 58 9.42 17.77 -22.94
CA SER A 58 10.88 17.93 -23.09
C SER A 58 11.29 18.50 -24.44
N SER A 59 10.38 18.56 -25.42
CA SER A 59 10.60 19.27 -26.69
C SER A 59 11.01 20.74 -26.52
N GLN A 60 10.68 21.35 -25.37
CA GLN A 60 11.02 22.74 -25.05
C GLN A 60 12.26 22.89 -24.16
N ASN A 61 12.70 21.85 -23.43
CA ASN A 61 13.86 21.90 -22.54
C ASN A 61 14.38 20.49 -22.18
N LEU A 62 15.10 19.86 -23.12
CA LEU A 62 15.62 18.49 -22.98
C LEU A 62 16.73 18.41 -21.93
N ALA A 63 17.67 19.37 -21.93
CA ALA A 63 18.78 19.44 -20.99
C ALA A 63 18.33 19.59 -19.52
N GLY A 64 17.28 20.38 -19.27
CA GLY A 64 16.72 20.52 -17.92
C GLY A 64 16.06 19.24 -17.41
N LEU A 65 15.44 18.46 -18.28
CA LEU A 65 14.85 17.17 -17.91
C LEU A 65 15.94 16.13 -17.61
N GLU A 66 16.99 16.11 -18.43
CA GLU A 66 18.15 15.23 -18.25
C GLU A 66 18.84 15.49 -16.91
N SER A 67 19.12 16.76 -16.60
CA SER A 67 19.75 17.15 -15.33
C SER A 67 18.94 16.69 -14.12
N ASP A 68 17.61 16.89 -14.14
CA ASP A 68 16.72 16.46 -13.06
C ASP A 68 16.68 14.93 -12.91
N LEU A 69 16.67 14.21 -14.04
CA LEU A 69 16.69 12.74 -14.05
C LEU A 69 18.01 12.21 -13.46
N GLN A 70 19.15 12.77 -13.87
CA GLN A 70 20.46 12.41 -13.34
C GLN A 70 20.59 12.71 -11.83
N ALA A 71 20.02 13.83 -11.37
CA ALA A 71 19.97 14.17 -9.95
C ALA A 71 19.17 13.13 -9.14
N LEU A 72 17.98 12.76 -9.61
CA LEU A 72 17.14 11.76 -8.93
C LEU A 72 17.74 10.36 -8.93
N ILE A 73 18.46 9.98 -10.00
CA ILE A 73 19.22 8.73 -10.05
C ILE A 73 20.35 8.76 -9.01
N SER A 74 21.07 9.88 -8.92
CA SER A 74 22.20 10.06 -7.99
C SER A 74 21.75 10.06 -6.52
N GLU A 75 20.63 10.73 -6.20
CA GLU A 75 20.00 10.71 -4.87
C GLU A 75 19.64 9.30 -4.41
N ARG A 76 19.17 8.45 -5.34
CA ARG A 76 18.78 7.07 -5.04
C ARG A 76 19.99 6.18 -4.73
N HIS A 77 21.16 6.48 -5.28
CA HIS A 77 22.40 5.74 -5.00
C HIS A 77 23.08 6.21 -3.70
N THR A 78 22.76 7.42 -3.22
CA THR A 78 23.33 7.99 -1.98
C THR A 78 22.44 7.86 -0.75
N GLN A 79 21.15 7.51 -0.90
CA GLN A 79 20.26 7.31 0.26
C GLN A 79 20.53 5.97 0.97
N PRO A 80 20.99 5.99 2.25
CA PRO A 80 20.97 4.80 3.08
C PRO A 80 19.50 4.39 3.36
N PRO A 81 19.25 3.12 3.73
CA PRO A 81 17.90 2.69 4.12
C PRO A 81 17.37 3.61 5.24
N VAL A 82 16.21 4.21 5.00
CA VAL A 82 15.58 5.14 5.93
C VAL A 82 15.19 4.35 7.18
N ALA A 83 15.84 4.65 8.31
CA ALA A 83 15.49 4.08 9.60
C ALA A 83 14.05 4.49 9.98
N PRO A 84 13.26 3.58 10.58
CA PRO A 84 11.89 3.90 10.98
C PRO A 84 11.88 5.03 12.01
N THR A 85 11.08 6.07 11.73
CA THR A 85 10.83 7.19 12.65
C THR A 85 10.26 6.65 13.97
N PRO A 86 10.82 7.02 15.14
CA PRO A 86 10.29 6.56 16.41
C PRO A 86 8.88 7.13 16.62
N ALA A 87 7.95 6.24 17.00
CA ALA A 87 6.59 6.61 17.36
C ALA A 87 6.61 7.62 18.52
N ARG A 88 5.83 8.71 18.39
CA ARG A 88 5.65 9.68 19.48
C ARG A 88 5.01 9.00 20.70
N PRO A 89 5.44 9.32 21.94
CA PRO A 89 4.81 8.77 23.13
C PRO A 89 3.40 9.34 23.27
N THR A 90 2.41 8.45 23.42
CA THR A 90 1.06 8.80 23.82
C THR A 90 1.05 9.09 25.33
N ALA A 91 0.69 10.31 25.71
CA ALA A 91 0.53 10.69 27.11
C ALA A 91 -0.66 9.92 27.75
N PRO A 92 -0.59 9.56 29.04
CA PRO A 92 -1.67 8.86 29.70
C PRO A 92 -2.87 9.79 29.88
N ARG A 93 -4.03 9.35 29.39
CA ARG A 93 -5.30 10.03 29.56
C ARG A 93 -5.79 9.81 31.01
N GLN A 94 -5.94 10.88 31.78
CA GLN A 94 -6.44 10.82 33.15
C GLN A 94 -7.88 10.28 33.16
N ALA A 95 -8.15 9.29 34.01
CA ALA A 95 -9.46 8.68 34.18
C ALA A 95 -10.39 9.59 35.00
N ALA A 96 -11.64 9.73 34.57
CA ALA A 96 -12.69 10.40 35.32
C ALA A 96 -13.12 9.56 36.56
N PRO A 97 -13.60 10.18 37.64
CA PRO A 97 -14.02 9.46 38.85
C PRO A 97 -15.29 8.61 38.61
N PRO A 98 -15.47 7.51 39.36
CA PRO A 98 -16.60 6.61 39.17
C PRO A 98 -17.91 7.24 39.69
N PRO A 99 -19.07 6.91 39.08
CA PRO A 99 -20.36 7.36 39.59
C PRO A 99 -20.72 6.64 40.90
N SER A 100 -21.44 7.36 41.78
CA SER A 100 -21.91 6.86 43.07
C SER A 100 -22.93 5.72 42.90
N ARG A 101 -22.70 4.61 43.63
CA ARG A 101 -23.59 3.45 43.67
C ARG A 101 -24.93 3.82 44.30
N ARG A 102 -26.04 3.59 43.59
CA ARG A 102 -27.38 3.54 44.17
C ARG A 102 -27.59 2.20 44.88
N PRO A 103 -28.35 2.15 46.01
CA PRO A 103 -28.62 0.90 46.70
C PRO A 103 -29.54 0.01 45.86
N HIS A 104 -29.13 -1.24 45.63
CA HIS A 104 -29.93 -2.25 44.95
C HIS A 104 -31.07 -2.76 45.86
N ARG A 105 -32.24 -2.97 45.24
CA ARG A 105 -33.48 -3.47 45.87
C ARG A 105 -33.38 -4.99 46.07
N ALA A 106 -34.11 -5.49 47.07
CA ALA A 106 -33.97 -6.79 47.72
C ALA A 106 -34.12 -8.05 46.84
N HIS A 107 -33.31 -9.06 47.23
CA HIS A 107 -33.31 -10.51 46.97
C HIS A 107 -34.45 -11.14 46.15
N GLU A 108 -34.08 -11.73 45.02
CA GLU A 108 -34.71 -12.93 44.45
C GLU A 108 -34.08 -14.20 45.06
N PRO A 109 -34.80 -15.34 45.11
CA PRO A 109 -34.34 -16.53 45.82
C PRO A 109 -33.03 -17.07 45.22
N GLU A 110 -32.04 -17.21 46.09
CA GLU A 110 -30.70 -17.74 45.83
C GLU A 110 -30.78 -19.12 45.15
N SER A 111 -30.22 -19.23 43.95
CA SER A 111 -29.90 -20.52 43.34
C SER A 111 -28.99 -21.30 44.30
N THR A 112 -29.35 -22.53 44.62
CA THR A 112 -28.68 -23.39 45.61
C THR A 112 -27.34 -23.97 45.13
N ASP A 113 -26.83 -23.52 43.98
CA ASP A 113 -25.52 -23.95 43.49
C ASP A 113 -24.41 -23.23 44.24
N PRO A 114 -23.35 -23.93 44.70
CA PRO A 114 -22.20 -23.29 45.30
C PRO A 114 -21.58 -22.31 44.30
N GLY A 115 -21.58 -21.02 44.66
CA GLY A 115 -21.06 -19.97 43.80
C GLY A 115 -19.60 -20.21 43.45
N VAL A 116 -19.31 -20.48 42.18
CA VAL A 116 -17.93 -20.54 41.67
C VAL A 116 -17.39 -19.12 41.65
N SER A 117 -16.21 -18.90 42.26
CA SER A 117 -15.56 -17.59 42.18
C SER A 117 -15.21 -17.26 40.72
N LEU A 118 -15.31 -15.99 40.33
CA LEU A 118 -14.94 -15.56 38.98
C LEU A 118 -13.50 -15.98 38.62
N ALA A 119 -12.59 -15.97 39.58
CA ALA A 119 -11.21 -16.41 39.38
C ALA A 119 -11.13 -17.91 39.04
N ALA A 120 -11.88 -18.76 39.76
CA ALA A 120 -11.96 -20.19 39.47
C ALA A 120 -12.68 -20.47 38.14
N TRP A 121 -13.69 -19.66 37.79
CA TRP A 121 -14.38 -19.79 36.50
C TRP A 121 -13.52 -19.38 35.31
N LEU A 122 -12.61 -18.41 35.50
CA LEU A 122 -11.66 -17.96 34.50
C LEU A 122 -10.34 -18.75 34.51
N GLU A 123 -10.19 -19.74 35.39
CA GLU A 123 -8.98 -20.56 35.47
C GLU A 123 -8.81 -21.37 34.18
N GLY A 124 -7.64 -21.28 33.55
CA GLY A 124 -7.38 -21.88 32.24
C GLY A 124 -7.78 -21.02 31.04
N LEU A 125 -8.50 -19.91 31.23
CA LEU A 125 -8.70 -18.90 30.19
C LEU A 125 -7.46 -18.01 30.11
N GLY A 126 -6.51 -18.41 29.27
CA GLY A 126 -5.31 -17.64 28.94
C GLY A 126 -5.19 -17.42 27.43
N VAL A 127 -4.27 -16.56 27.04
CA VAL A 127 -3.82 -16.51 25.64
C VAL A 127 -2.88 -17.69 25.46
N PRO A 128 -3.17 -18.65 24.56
CA PRO A 128 -2.23 -19.74 24.29
C PRO A 128 -0.88 -19.14 23.89
N GLY A 129 0.21 -19.82 24.26
CA GLY A 129 1.55 -19.42 23.83
C GLY A 129 1.61 -19.27 22.29
N PRO A 130 2.47 -18.39 21.77
CA PRO A 130 2.57 -18.19 20.33
C PRO A 130 2.93 -19.52 19.66
N GLN A 131 2.08 -19.95 18.72
CA GLN A 131 2.35 -21.11 17.87
C GLN A 131 2.64 -20.64 16.44
N PRO A 132 3.44 -21.42 15.68
CA PRO A 132 3.58 -21.19 14.25
C PRO A 132 2.21 -21.18 13.57
N PHE A 133 2.00 -20.23 12.67
CA PHE A 133 0.81 -20.21 11.83
C PHE A 133 0.87 -21.38 10.83
N VAL A 134 -0.20 -22.15 10.75
CA VAL A 134 -0.40 -23.21 9.76
C VAL A 134 -1.66 -22.86 8.97
N PRO A 135 -1.59 -22.70 7.65
CA PRO A 135 -2.77 -22.45 6.84
C PRO A 135 -3.76 -23.63 6.89
N ASP A 136 -5.05 -23.32 6.81
CA ASP A 136 -6.08 -24.33 6.62
C ASP A 136 -6.00 -24.92 5.19
N PRO A 137 -6.44 -26.17 4.97
CA PRO A 137 -6.41 -26.79 3.63
C PRO A 137 -7.09 -25.96 2.53
N TRP A 138 -8.20 -25.28 2.84
CA TRP A 138 -8.90 -24.42 1.88
C TRP A 138 -8.09 -23.17 1.51
N GLN A 139 -7.23 -22.67 2.42
CA GLN A 139 -6.34 -21.55 2.14
C GLN A 139 -5.24 -21.98 1.17
N GLU A 140 -4.67 -23.17 1.37
CA GLU A 140 -3.68 -23.74 0.46
C GLU A 140 -4.28 -24.00 -0.93
N GLU A 141 -5.49 -24.55 -0.99
CA GLU A 141 -6.24 -24.77 -2.23
C GLU A 141 -6.50 -23.45 -2.98
N ALA A 142 -6.97 -22.41 -2.27
CA ALA A 142 -7.19 -21.10 -2.87
C ALA A 142 -5.90 -20.49 -3.43
N LEU A 143 -4.78 -20.67 -2.73
CA LEU A 143 -3.47 -20.20 -3.18
C LEU A 143 -2.92 -21.02 -4.34
N ALA A 144 -3.17 -22.33 -4.39
CA ALA A 144 -2.82 -23.14 -5.56
C ALA A 144 -3.64 -22.70 -6.78
N GLY A 145 -4.96 -22.48 -6.61
CA GLY A 145 -5.84 -22.01 -7.68
C GLY A 145 -5.42 -20.66 -8.27
N LEU A 146 -4.95 -19.73 -7.43
CA LEU A 146 -4.46 -18.42 -7.87
C LEU A 146 -3.24 -18.46 -8.80
N ALA A 147 -2.50 -19.58 -8.85
CA ALA A 147 -1.39 -19.74 -9.80
C ALA A 147 -1.88 -20.02 -11.24
N GLU A 148 -3.11 -20.52 -11.39
CA GLU A 148 -3.67 -20.96 -12.66
C GLU A 148 -4.82 -20.08 -13.15
N THR A 149 -5.64 -19.54 -12.23
CA THR A 149 -6.87 -18.81 -12.58
C THR A 149 -7.41 -17.93 -11.45
N ASP A 150 -8.53 -17.25 -11.70
CA ASP A 150 -9.25 -16.44 -10.72
C ASP A 150 -9.94 -17.31 -9.65
N VAL A 151 -9.87 -16.87 -8.40
CA VAL A 151 -10.41 -17.64 -7.26
C VAL A 151 -11.49 -16.84 -6.51
N VAL A 152 -12.62 -17.51 -6.25
CA VAL A 152 -13.70 -17.00 -5.39
C VAL A 152 -13.72 -17.80 -4.09
N VAL A 153 -13.42 -17.14 -2.98
CA VAL A 153 -13.44 -17.75 -1.64
C VAL A 153 -14.71 -17.36 -0.90
N SER A 154 -15.52 -18.35 -0.49
CA SER A 154 -16.72 -18.17 0.33
C SER A 154 -16.61 -18.93 1.65
N VAL A 155 -16.22 -18.24 2.72
CA VAL A 155 -16.10 -18.81 4.07
C VAL A 155 -16.56 -17.80 5.15
N PRO A 156 -17.00 -18.26 6.34
CA PRO A 156 -17.45 -17.39 7.42
C PRO A 156 -16.45 -16.32 7.87
N THR A 157 -16.93 -15.25 8.49
CA THR A 157 -16.06 -14.26 9.15
C THR A 157 -15.31 -14.91 10.30
N GLY A 158 -14.03 -14.56 10.46
CA GLY A 158 -13.15 -15.19 11.45
C GLY A 158 -12.34 -16.38 10.91
N SER A 159 -12.70 -16.95 9.75
CA SER A 159 -11.97 -18.09 9.18
C SER A 159 -10.59 -17.76 8.60
N GLY A 160 -10.12 -16.50 8.64
CA GLY A 160 -8.78 -16.17 8.13
C GLY A 160 -8.68 -15.87 6.63
N LYS A 161 -9.77 -15.47 5.95
CA LYS A 161 -9.78 -15.00 4.54
C LYS A 161 -8.68 -14.02 4.17
N THR A 162 -8.30 -13.16 5.11
CA THR A 162 -7.26 -12.16 4.89
C THR A 162 -5.91 -12.79 4.58
N TYR A 163 -5.61 -14.01 5.05
CA TYR A 163 -4.37 -14.70 4.72
C TYR A 163 -4.22 -14.91 3.20
N VAL A 164 -5.25 -15.44 2.54
CA VAL A 164 -5.25 -15.64 1.08
C VAL A 164 -5.06 -14.31 0.35
N ALA A 165 -5.75 -13.25 0.77
CA ALA A 165 -5.59 -11.92 0.17
C ALA A 165 -4.18 -11.34 0.34
N VAL A 166 -3.54 -11.56 1.49
CA VAL A 166 -2.16 -11.13 1.76
C VAL A 166 -1.17 -11.90 0.88
N GLU A 167 -1.31 -13.22 0.78
CA GLU A 167 -0.41 -14.00 -0.08
C GLU A 167 -0.61 -13.72 -1.57
N ALA A 168 -1.85 -13.52 -2.01
CA ALA A 168 -2.14 -13.06 -3.37
C ALA A 168 -1.44 -11.72 -3.68
N ALA A 169 -1.52 -10.77 -2.74
CA ALA A 169 -0.84 -9.49 -2.87
C ALA A 169 0.69 -9.65 -2.89
N ARG A 170 1.26 -10.55 -2.07
CA ARG A 170 2.70 -10.81 -2.05
C ARG A 170 3.19 -11.33 -3.41
N ARG A 171 2.51 -12.33 -3.98
CA ARG A 171 2.87 -12.87 -5.30
C ARG A 171 2.78 -11.81 -6.40
N ALA A 172 1.69 -11.04 -6.42
CA ALA A 172 1.54 -9.94 -7.37
C ALA A 172 2.67 -8.90 -7.24
N MET A 173 3.08 -8.59 -6.01
CA MET A 173 4.20 -7.67 -5.74
C MET A 173 5.55 -8.22 -6.22
N GLU A 174 5.80 -9.52 -6.08
CA GLU A 174 6.99 -10.20 -6.60
C GLU A 174 7.04 -10.15 -8.14
N GLU A 175 5.87 -10.20 -8.78
CA GLU A 175 5.69 -10.04 -10.23
C GLU A 175 5.69 -8.58 -10.70
N ASN A 176 5.95 -7.61 -9.81
CA ASN A 176 5.87 -6.16 -10.07
C ASN A 176 4.49 -5.69 -10.59
N ARG A 177 3.42 -6.39 -10.20
CA ARG A 177 2.03 -6.01 -10.51
C ARG A 177 1.49 -5.08 -9.42
N THR A 178 0.52 -4.27 -9.82
CA THR A 178 -0.25 -3.45 -8.86
C THR A 178 -1.33 -4.31 -8.20
N VAL A 179 -1.70 -3.99 -6.96
CA VAL A 179 -2.76 -4.69 -6.21
C VAL A 179 -3.82 -3.68 -5.80
N ILE A 180 -5.08 -3.96 -6.10
CA ILE A 180 -6.22 -3.19 -5.60
C ILE A 180 -7.00 -4.05 -4.62
N TYR A 181 -7.01 -3.63 -3.35
CA TYR A 181 -7.85 -4.24 -2.32
C TYR A 181 -9.07 -3.35 -2.09
N THR A 182 -10.27 -3.89 -2.30
CA THR A 182 -11.51 -3.15 -2.07
C THR A 182 -12.23 -3.60 -0.80
N SER A 183 -12.90 -2.64 -0.17
CA SER A 183 -13.83 -2.89 0.94
C SER A 183 -15.06 -2.00 0.74
N PRO A 184 -16.29 -2.48 1.03
CA PRO A 184 -17.49 -1.66 0.86
C PRO A 184 -17.58 -0.51 1.87
N LEU A 185 -16.78 -0.51 2.93
CA LEU A 185 -16.85 0.46 4.02
C LEU A 185 -15.51 1.16 4.24
N LYS A 186 -15.54 2.49 4.34
CA LYS A 186 -14.37 3.33 4.62
C LYS A 186 -13.64 2.92 5.90
N ALA A 187 -14.38 2.61 6.96
CA ALA A 187 -13.79 2.19 8.24
C ALA A 187 -12.95 0.92 8.07
N LEU A 188 -13.46 -0.06 7.32
CA LEU A 188 -12.74 -1.31 7.03
C LEU A 188 -11.54 -1.05 6.10
N SER A 189 -11.65 -0.13 5.13
CA SER A 189 -10.51 0.29 4.30
C SER A 189 -9.38 0.89 5.16
N ASN A 190 -9.69 1.71 6.16
CA ASN A 190 -8.68 2.26 7.09
C ASN A 190 -8.00 1.16 7.93
N THR A 191 -8.78 0.19 8.43
CA THR A 191 -8.23 -0.97 9.15
C THR A 191 -7.29 -1.76 8.24
N LYS A 192 -7.71 -2.05 7.01
CA LYS A 192 -6.90 -2.81 6.04
C LYS A 192 -5.66 -2.06 5.58
N PHE A 193 -5.74 -0.74 5.42
CA PHE A 193 -4.57 0.10 5.16
C PHE A 193 -3.53 -0.03 6.28
N THR A 194 -3.96 0.00 7.54
CA THR A 194 -3.05 -0.16 8.69
C THR A 194 -2.44 -1.57 8.74
N GLU A 195 -3.25 -2.61 8.52
CA GLU A 195 -2.79 -3.99 8.51
C GLU A 195 -1.80 -4.26 7.37
N PHE A 196 -2.15 -3.87 6.14
CA PHE A 196 -1.30 -4.05 4.97
C PHE A 196 -0.01 -3.22 5.09
N SER A 197 -0.07 -2.00 5.63
CA SER A 197 1.14 -1.19 5.85
C SER A 197 2.11 -1.86 6.83
N LYS A 198 1.63 -2.62 7.82
CA LYS A 198 2.49 -3.39 8.72
C LYS A 198 3.14 -4.59 8.03
N ILE A 199 2.44 -5.22 7.08
CA ILE A 199 2.90 -6.42 6.38
C ILE A 199 3.86 -6.06 5.22
N PHE A 200 3.48 -5.07 4.42
CA PHE A 200 4.18 -4.70 3.18
C PHE A 200 5.05 -3.44 3.34
N GLY A 201 4.96 -2.70 4.44
CA GLY A 201 5.63 -1.42 4.60
C GLY A 201 4.77 -0.25 4.13
N SER A 202 4.79 0.85 4.90
CA SER A 202 3.93 2.01 4.66
C SER A 202 4.24 2.77 3.37
N ASP A 203 5.45 2.62 2.84
CA ASP A 203 5.88 3.19 1.56
C ASP A 203 5.29 2.45 0.34
N ARG A 204 4.91 1.19 0.52
CA ARG A 204 4.35 0.34 -0.55
C ARG A 204 2.83 0.23 -0.54
N VAL A 205 2.15 0.86 0.43
CA VAL A 205 0.70 0.80 0.59
C VAL A 205 0.11 2.20 0.57
N GLY A 206 -0.95 2.38 -0.21
CA GLY A 206 -1.74 3.60 -0.32
C GLY A 206 -3.20 3.36 0.03
N ILE A 207 -3.92 4.45 0.30
CA ILE A 207 -5.36 4.41 0.55
C ILE A 207 -6.06 5.49 -0.26
N LEU A 208 -7.15 5.11 -0.94
CA LEU A 208 -8.03 6.00 -1.70
C LEU A 208 -9.47 5.82 -1.19
N THR A 209 -9.95 6.78 -0.42
CA THR A 209 -11.37 6.92 -0.07
C THR A 209 -11.87 8.29 -0.54
N GLY A 210 -13.18 8.54 -0.46
CA GLY A 210 -13.74 9.84 -0.88
C GLY A 210 -13.23 11.05 -0.09
N ASP A 211 -12.63 10.82 1.08
CA ASP A 211 -12.16 11.82 2.04
C ASP A 211 -10.67 11.71 2.39
N ARG A 212 -9.99 10.64 1.95
CA ARG A 212 -8.58 10.40 2.27
C ARG A 212 -7.85 9.87 1.04
N GLN A 213 -6.69 10.45 0.76
CA GLN A 213 -5.81 10.03 -0.31
C GLN A 213 -4.37 10.08 0.19
N ASP A 214 -3.85 8.92 0.59
CA ASP A 214 -2.46 8.79 1.05
C ASP A 214 -1.71 7.81 0.15
N ASN A 215 -0.47 8.16 -0.20
CA ASN A 215 0.41 7.34 -1.03
C ASN A 215 -0.29 6.75 -2.27
N SER A 216 -0.96 7.60 -3.05
CA SER A 216 -1.78 7.18 -4.20
C SER A 216 -1.02 6.51 -5.34
N GLN A 217 0.31 6.53 -5.28
CA GLN A 217 1.22 5.88 -6.25
C GLN A 217 1.77 4.56 -5.73
N ALA A 218 1.30 4.10 -4.56
CA ALA A 218 1.70 2.83 -4.01
C ALA A 218 1.31 1.68 -4.96
N PRO A 219 2.16 0.65 -5.06
CA PRO A 219 1.83 -0.55 -5.82
C PRO A 219 0.68 -1.35 -5.19
N ILE A 220 0.39 -1.17 -3.89
CA ILE A 220 -0.81 -1.71 -3.24
C ILE A 220 -1.74 -0.55 -2.86
N LEU A 221 -2.95 -0.54 -3.42
CA LEU A 221 -3.97 0.47 -3.16
C LEU A 221 -5.16 -0.14 -2.43
N ILE A 222 -5.45 0.36 -1.24
CA ILE A 222 -6.67 0.06 -0.49
C ILE A 222 -7.72 1.10 -0.83
N MET A 223 -8.92 0.69 -1.25
CA MET A 223 -9.98 1.66 -1.60
C MET A 223 -11.38 1.15 -1.29
N THR A 224 -12.39 2.02 -1.43
CA THR A 224 -13.78 1.55 -1.45
C THR A 224 -14.20 1.11 -2.85
N THR A 225 -15.28 0.33 -2.94
CA THR A 225 -15.82 -0.11 -4.23
C THR A 225 -16.30 1.06 -5.09
N GLU A 226 -16.82 2.13 -4.49
CA GLU A 226 -17.24 3.35 -5.19
C GLU A 226 -16.04 4.09 -5.80
N ILE A 227 -14.91 4.13 -5.10
CA ILE A 227 -13.68 4.75 -5.63
C ILE A 227 -13.15 3.97 -6.81
N LEU A 228 -13.10 2.63 -6.71
CA LEU A 228 -12.72 1.79 -7.84
C LEU A 228 -13.67 2.00 -9.04
N ARG A 229 -14.98 2.01 -8.78
CA ARG A 229 -16.00 2.26 -9.81
C ARG A 229 -15.77 3.60 -10.52
N ASN A 230 -15.48 4.67 -9.78
CA ASN A 230 -15.21 5.98 -10.38
C ASN A 230 -13.95 5.95 -11.26
N LEU A 231 -12.87 5.31 -10.79
CA LEU A 231 -11.66 5.14 -11.59
C LEU A 231 -11.93 4.38 -12.89
N LEU A 232 -12.78 3.35 -12.85
CA LEU A 232 -13.15 2.59 -14.05
C LEU A 232 -14.01 3.42 -15.03
N TYR A 233 -14.87 4.32 -14.54
CA TYR A 233 -15.60 5.24 -15.42
C TYR A 233 -14.70 6.28 -16.07
N ASP A 234 -13.83 6.91 -15.28
CA ASP A 234 -12.82 7.86 -15.79
C ASP A 234 -11.91 7.18 -16.83
N ALA A 235 -11.64 5.89 -16.65
CA ALA A 235 -10.89 5.10 -17.64
C ALA A 235 -11.66 4.89 -18.93
N ALA A 236 -12.93 4.48 -18.81
CA ALA A 236 -13.80 4.22 -19.95
C ALA A 236 -14.09 5.49 -20.78
N SER A 237 -14.10 6.67 -20.15
CA SER A 237 -14.25 7.96 -20.85
C SER A 237 -12.95 8.45 -21.51
N GLY A 238 -11.84 7.75 -21.33
CA GLY A 238 -10.52 8.15 -21.85
C GLY A 238 -9.86 9.28 -21.05
N GLU A 239 -10.42 9.65 -19.90
CA GLU A 239 -9.85 10.68 -19.02
C GLU A 239 -8.63 10.17 -18.24
N ILE A 240 -8.55 8.85 -18.01
CA ILE A 240 -7.43 8.19 -17.32
C ILE A 240 -7.03 6.92 -18.08
N ASP A 241 -5.73 6.71 -18.27
CA ASP A 241 -5.19 5.45 -18.77
C ASP A 241 -5.12 4.43 -17.61
N VAL A 242 -6.25 3.79 -17.28
CA VAL A 242 -6.28 2.66 -16.34
C VAL A 242 -6.01 1.38 -17.12
N ARG A 243 -4.77 1.24 -17.55
CA ARG A 243 -4.29 -0.01 -18.14
C ARG A 243 -4.12 -1.05 -17.04
N LEU A 244 -5.21 -1.80 -16.82
CA LEU A 244 -5.22 -3.02 -16.01
C LEU A 244 -4.19 -4.04 -16.52
N ASP A 245 -3.62 -3.88 -17.71
CA ASP A 245 -2.52 -4.69 -18.26
C ASP A 245 -1.13 -4.35 -17.69
N THR A 246 -0.99 -3.26 -16.91
CA THR A 246 0.09 -3.16 -15.90
C THR A 246 -0.16 -4.06 -14.67
N LEU A 247 -1.30 -4.77 -14.64
CA LEU A 247 -1.62 -5.88 -13.73
C LEU A 247 -1.47 -7.25 -14.41
N GLY A 248 -0.78 -7.39 -15.55
CA GLY A 248 -0.47 -8.71 -16.14
C GLY A 248 -1.70 -9.56 -16.44
N LEU A 249 -2.45 -9.20 -17.48
CA LEU A 249 -3.29 -10.13 -18.24
C LEU A 249 -2.59 -10.45 -19.56
#